data_AF-A0A7J7PIR9-F1
#
_entry.id   AF-A0A7J7PIR9-F1
#
_cell.length_a   1.000
_cell.length_b   1.000
_cell.length_c   1.000
_cell.angle_alpha   90.00
_cell.angle_beta   90.00
_cell.angle_gamma   90.00
#
_symmetry.space_group_name_H-M   'P 1'
#
loop_
_entity.id
_entity.type
_entity.pdbx_description
1 polymer ?
#
loop_
_entity_poly.entity_id
_entity_poly.type
_entity_poly.pdbx_seq_one_letter_code
_entity_poly.pdbx_strand_id
1 'polypeptide(L)'
;MYGYLDEAAGTGWDTAAISDVAWDYQSSCGKCKEVKCKATGFKDGYGQWLDRKNVCFDTSASVVVTITDTCPCSYPGNYYSNKRWCCGDMYHMDLSLWAFEKIADPKWGVIALSWRDVPCWHKPNKRAKNKYGQRSSAERSAPRGWKAAFDLRPFKKVQGENTYGRKLRGALSA
;
A
#
# COMPACT_ATOMS: atom_id res chain seq x y z
N MET A 1 1.50 3.94 -7.77
CA MET A 1 0.78 3.36 -6.63
C MET A 1 0.96 1.86 -6.70
N TYR A 2 1.48 1.25 -5.63
CA TYR A 2 2.00 -0.10 -5.68
C TYR A 2 0.96 -1.12 -6.14
N GLY A 3 1.35 -1.96 -7.09
CA GLY A 3 0.67 -3.22 -7.39
C GLY A 3 1.16 -4.35 -6.49
N TYR A 4 0.92 -5.60 -6.90
CA TYR A 4 1.65 -6.72 -6.31
C TYR A 4 3.13 -6.62 -6.69
N LEU A 5 3.99 -6.59 -5.69
CA LEU A 5 5.43 -6.64 -5.87
C LEU A 5 5.88 -8.09 -6.07
N ASP A 6 6.83 -8.30 -6.96
CA ASP A 6 7.51 -9.57 -7.17
C ASP A 6 8.21 -10.01 -5.87
N GLU A 7 7.93 -11.21 -5.41
CA GLU A 7 8.53 -11.81 -4.22
C GLU A 7 10.03 -12.09 -4.37
N ALA A 8 10.52 -12.18 -5.61
CA ALA A 8 11.94 -12.36 -5.91
C ALA A 8 12.73 -11.04 -5.93
N ALA A 9 12.07 -9.88 -5.84
CA ALA A 9 12.75 -8.60 -5.77
C ALA A 9 13.48 -8.43 -4.43
N GLY A 10 14.78 -8.11 -4.48
CA GLY A 10 15.65 -7.98 -3.30
C GLY A 10 15.28 -6.87 -2.30
N THR A 11 14.28 -6.04 -2.62
CA THR A 11 13.74 -5.00 -1.72
C THR A 11 12.77 -5.54 -0.68
N GLY A 12 12.35 -6.81 -0.79
CA GLY A 12 11.26 -7.37 0.01
C GLY A 12 9.87 -6.91 -0.46
N TRP A 13 8.83 -7.42 0.20
CA TRP A 13 7.42 -7.22 -0.18
C TRP A 13 6.65 -6.31 0.77
N ASP A 14 7.13 -6.11 2.00
CA ASP A 14 6.61 -5.10 2.93
C ASP A 14 7.30 -3.77 2.64
N THR A 15 6.82 -3.06 1.62
CA THR A 15 7.38 -1.78 1.22
C THR A 15 6.33 -0.67 1.19
N ALA A 16 6.80 0.57 1.14
CA ALA A 16 5.97 1.76 1.02
C ALA A 16 6.64 2.87 0.21
N ALA A 17 5.83 3.83 -0.24
CA ALA A 17 6.25 5.01 -0.97
C ALA A 17 5.79 6.22 -0.20
N ILE A 18 6.70 7.14 0.03
CA ILE A 18 6.40 8.36 0.76
C ILE A 18 6.07 9.47 -0.23
N SER A 19 5.13 10.32 0.16
CA SER A 19 4.81 11.54 -0.58
C SER A 19 6.06 12.42 -0.75
N ASP A 20 6.26 12.95 -1.95
CA ASP A 20 7.37 13.87 -2.24
C ASP A 20 7.31 15.21 -1.47
N VAL A 21 6.14 15.55 -0.91
CA VAL A 21 5.94 16.72 -0.04
C VAL A 21 6.07 16.39 1.45
N ALA A 22 6.33 15.13 1.82
CA ALA A 22 6.57 14.78 3.21
C ALA A 22 7.90 15.37 3.71
N TRP A 23 7.91 15.86 4.95
CA TRP A 23 9.06 16.52 5.55
C TRP A 23 10.31 15.63 5.67
N ASP A 24 10.16 14.31 5.70
CA ASP A 24 11.26 13.35 5.78
C ASP A 24 11.62 12.70 4.43
N TYR A 25 10.94 13.08 3.34
CA TYR A 25 11.03 12.44 2.03
C TYR A 25 12.48 12.31 1.54
N GLN A 26 13.25 13.41 1.53
CA GLN A 26 14.61 13.44 0.98
C GLN A 26 15.56 12.40 1.60
N SER A 27 15.34 12.04 2.86
CA SER A 27 16.18 11.09 3.59
C SER A 27 15.52 9.73 3.77
N SER A 28 14.39 9.48 3.12
CA SER A 28 13.53 8.34 3.44
C SER A 28 13.91 7.04 2.73
N CYS A 29 14.56 7.12 1.56
CA CYS A 29 14.91 5.95 0.76
C CYS A 29 15.73 4.93 1.58
N GLY A 30 15.30 3.66 1.57
CA GLY A 30 15.94 2.57 2.31
C GLY A 30 15.69 2.58 3.83
N LYS A 31 15.05 3.61 4.40
CA LYS A 31 14.65 3.60 5.81
C LYS A 31 13.45 2.69 6.01
N CYS A 32 13.29 2.22 7.25
CA CYS A 32 12.17 1.39 7.64
C CYS A 32 11.28 2.09 8.65
N LYS A 33 9.97 1.89 8.49
CA LYS A 33 8.94 2.44 9.38
C LYS A 33 8.10 1.31 9.93
N GLU A 34 7.86 1.31 11.23
CA GLU A 34 6.85 0.46 11.83
C GLU A 34 5.50 1.16 11.70
N VAL A 35 4.54 0.50 11.04
CA VAL A 35 3.26 1.06 10.64
C VAL A 35 2.13 0.21 11.23
N LYS A 36 1.13 0.88 11.82
CA LYS A 36 -0.10 0.24 12.33
C LYS A 36 -1.34 0.97 11.87
N CYS A 37 -2.45 0.25 11.74
CA CYS A 37 -3.75 0.85 11.47
C CYS A 37 -4.21 1.66 12.70
N LYS A 38 -4.69 2.89 12.45
CA LYS A 38 -5.26 3.78 13.45
C LYS A 38 -6.78 3.80 13.28
N ALA A 39 -7.52 3.38 14.30
CA ALA A 39 -8.98 3.35 14.32
C ALA A 39 -9.57 4.77 14.43
N THR A 40 -9.48 5.57 13.38
CA THR A 40 -10.01 6.94 13.32
C THR A 40 -10.45 7.29 11.90
N GLY A 41 -11.33 8.30 11.78
CA GLY A 41 -11.61 8.95 10.49
C GLY A 41 -10.63 10.08 10.20
N PHE A 42 -10.60 10.51 8.93
CA PHE A 42 -9.76 11.61 8.45
C PHE A 42 -10.38 12.26 7.21
N LYS A 43 -9.89 13.45 6.85
CA LYS A 43 -10.23 14.13 5.59
C LYS A 43 -9.22 13.76 4.52
N ASP A 44 -9.65 13.61 3.27
CA ASP A 44 -8.72 13.53 2.15
C ASP A 44 -8.25 14.92 1.70
N GLY A 45 -7.38 14.98 0.66
CA GLY A 45 -6.90 16.23 0.08
C GLY A 45 -7.96 17.10 -0.61
N TYR A 46 -9.23 16.67 -0.66
CA TYR A 46 -10.37 17.45 -1.15
C TYR A 46 -11.35 17.82 -0.02
N GLY A 47 -11.01 17.52 1.22
CA GLY A 47 -11.82 17.84 2.40
C GLY A 47 -12.96 16.86 2.67
N GLN A 48 -13.10 15.77 1.90
CA GLN A 48 -14.11 14.75 2.15
C GLN A 48 -13.74 13.95 3.41
N TRP A 49 -14.70 13.85 4.34
CA TRP A 49 -14.53 13.00 5.52
C TRP A 49 -14.70 11.51 5.17
N LEU A 50 -13.74 10.71 5.63
CA LEU A 50 -13.73 9.26 5.49
C LEU A 50 -13.73 8.62 6.87
N ASP A 51 -14.85 7.99 7.25
CA ASP A 51 -14.90 7.21 8.49
C ASP A 51 -14.16 5.88 8.30
N ARG A 52 -13.11 5.68 9.11
CA ARG A 52 -12.28 4.47 9.15
C ARG A 52 -12.08 3.94 10.57
N LYS A 53 -12.99 4.29 11.51
CA LYS A 53 -12.88 3.86 12.91
C LYS A 53 -12.92 2.34 13.10
N ASN A 54 -13.68 1.62 12.27
CA ASN A 54 -13.94 0.18 12.43
C ASN A 54 -13.32 -0.70 11.34
N VAL A 55 -12.23 -0.24 10.69
CA VAL A 55 -11.64 -0.94 9.53
C VAL A 55 -10.36 -1.70 9.84
N CYS A 56 -9.72 -1.40 10.97
CA CYS A 56 -8.50 -2.07 11.39
C CYS A 56 -8.79 -3.52 11.80
N PHE A 57 -7.92 -4.46 11.40
CA PHE A 57 -8.01 -5.83 11.92
C PHE A 57 -7.57 -5.91 13.38
N ASP A 58 -6.50 -5.19 13.72
CA ASP A 58 -5.94 -5.18 15.07
C ASP A 58 -5.13 -3.89 15.26
N THR A 59 -5.60 -3.01 16.15
CA THR A 59 -4.95 -1.72 16.43
C THR A 59 -3.67 -1.85 17.26
N SER A 60 -3.42 -3.03 17.82
CA SER A 60 -2.19 -3.36 18.58
C SER A 60 -1.11 -4.02 17.73
N ALA A 61 -1.43 -4.46 16.51
CA ALA A 61 -0.50 -5.11 15.61
C ALA A 61 0.08 -4.14 14.55
N SER A 62 1.33 -4.35 14.16
CA SER A 62 2.03 -3.50 13.19
C SER A 62 2.87 -4.30 12.18
N VAL A 63 3.18 -3.66 11.06
CA VAL A 63 4.07 -4.16 10.00
C VAL A 63 5.24 -3.20 9.85
N VAL A 64 6.45 -3.73 9.69
CA VAL A 64 7.62 -2.91 9.33
C VAL A 64 7.69 -2.86 7.81
N VAL A 65 7.73 -1.67 7.25
CA VAL A 65 7.83 -1.44 5.81
C VAL A 65 9.13 -0.72 5.47
N THR A 66 9.74 -1.09 4.34
CA THR A 66 10.90 -0.38 3.77
C THR A 66 10.43 0.65 2.76
N ILE A 67 10.98 1.86 2.81
CA ILE A 67 10.67 2.89 1.82
C ILE A 67 11.52 2.68 0.57
N THR A 68 10.86 2.38 -0.54
CA THR A 68 11.53 1.97 -1.79
C THR A 68 11.14 2.79 -3.01
N ASP A 69 10.12 3.64 -2.89
CA ASP A 69 9.60 4.43 -4.00
C ASP A 69 8.99 5.75 -3.49
N THR A 70 8.47 6.54 -4.42
CA THR A 70 7.93 7.86 -4.21
C THR A 70 6.46 7.92 -4.62
N CYS A 71 5.63 8.61 -3.85
CA CYS A 71 4.32 9.05 -4.32
C CYS A 71 4.37 10.53 -4.70
N PRO A 72 4.59 10.89 -5.98
CA PRO A 72 4.72 12.28 -6.37
C PRO A 72 3.37 13.00 -6.35
N CYS A 73 3.33 14.25 -5.89
CA CYS A 73 2.13 15.09 -5.96
C CYS A 73 1.60 15.21 -7.40
N SER A 74 2.52 15.37 -8.37
CA SER A 74 2.19 15.45 -9.79
C SER A 74 2.64 14.18 -10.52
N TYR A 75 1.67 13.38 -10.97
CA TYR A 75 1.92 12.20 -11.81
C TYR A 75 1.02 12.22 -13.04
N PRO A 76 1.57 12.37 -14.27
CA PRO A 76 0.76 12.59 -15.47
C PRO A 76 -0.32 11.53 -15.73
N GLY A 77 -0.04 10.26 -15.40
CA GLY A 77 -0.98 9.15 -15.62
C GLY A 77 -2.07 9.00 -14.56
N ASN A 78 -2.00 9.73 -13.44
CA ASN A 78 -2.95 9.59 -12.32
C ASN A 78 -3.06 10.87 -11.47
N TYR A 79 -3.03 12.03 -12.13
CA TYR A 79 -2.89 13.32 -11.46
C TYR A 79 -3.94 13.58 -10.36
N TYR A 80 -5.21 13.28 -10.62
CA TYR A 80 -6.29 13.50 -9.63
C TYR A 80 -6.10 12.64 -8.37
N SER A 81 -5.75 11.37 -8.51
CA SER A 81 -5.56 10.48 -7.36
C SER A 81 -4.32 10.87 -6.55
N ASN A 82 -3.20 11.14 -7.23
CA ASN A 82 -1.97 11.57 -6.58
C ASN A 82 -2.15 12.92 -5.88
N LYS A 83 -2.88 13.86 -6.48
CA LYS A 83 -3.21 15.13 -5.82
C LYS A 83 -4.05 14.93 -4.56
N ARG A 84 -5.03 14.02 -4.58
CA ARG A 84 -5.90 13.73 -3.44
C ARG A 84 -5.15 13.12 -2.24
N TRP A 85 -4.17 12.26 -2.51
CA TRP A 85 -3.54 11.45 -1.46
C TRP A 85 -2.11 11.88 -1.14
N CYS A 86 -1.32 12.23 -2.15
CA CYS A 86 0.11 12.46 -2.03
C CYS A 86 0.48 13.96 -2.05
N CYS A 87 -0.48 14.86 -2.20
CA CYS A 87 -0.27 16.30 -2.27
C CYS A 87 -1.03 17.11 -1.19
N GLY A 88 -1.38 16.48 -0.07
CA GLY A 88 -2.19 17.08 0.98
C GLY A 88 -1.41 17.46 2.24
N ASP A 89 -2.09 18.16 3.16
CA ASP A 89 -1.56 18.63 4.46
C ASP A 89 -1.25 17.49 5.46
N MET A 90 -1.61 16.25 5.12
CA MET A 90 -1.39 15.09 5.97
C MET A 90 -0.28 14.22 5.39
N TYR A 91 0.55 13.71 6.30
CA TYR A 91 1.55 12.72 5.97
C TYR A 91 0.93 11.50 5.27
N HIS A 92 1.41 11.20 4.07
CA HIS A 92 0.92 10.09 3.27
C HIS A 92 2.04 9.11 2.93
N MET A 93 1.71 7.82 3.05
CA MET A 93 2.50 6.74 2.51
C MET A 93 1.59 5.74 1.80
N ASP A 94 1.98 5.36 0.59
CA ASP A 94 1.33 4.30 -0.17
C ASP A 94 1.99 2.98 0.20
N LEU A 95 1.22 2.09 0.83
CA LEU A 95 1.72 0.78 1.24
C LEU A 95 1.60 -0.21 0.09
N SER A 96 2.58 -1.09 -0.05
CA SER A 96 2.40 -2.32 -0.81
C SER A 96 1.14 -3.06 -0.35
N LEU A 97 0.46 -3.72 -1.30
CA LEU A 97 -0.75 -4.47 -0.98
C LEU A 97 -0.50 -5.53 0.10
N TRP A 98 0.70 -6.12 0.10
CA TRP A 98 1.22 -7.04 1.11
C TRP A 98 1.24 -6.48 2.53
N ALA A 99 1.67 -5.24 2.70
CA ALA A 99 1.69 -4.57 3.98
C ALA A 99 0.28 -4.12 4.39
N PHE A 100 -0.50 -3.61 3.43
CA PHE A 100 -1.86 -3.12 3.68
C PHE A 100 -2.79 -4.23 4.18
N GLU A 101 -2.80 -5.40 3.52
CA GLU A 101 -3.69 -6.51 3.85
C GLU A 101 -3.40 -7.16 5.22
N LYS A 102 -2.26 -6.84 5.84
CA LYS A 102 -1.94 -7.27 7.21
C LYS A 102 -2.64 -6.42 8.25
N ILE A 103 -2.98 -5.17 7.94
CA ILE A 103 -3.49 -4.20 8.90
C ILE A 103 -4.94 -3.78 8.64
N ALA A 104 -5.43 -3.90 7.40
CA ALA A 104 -6.84 -3.66 7.04
C ALA A 104 -7.25 -4.41 5.76
N ASP A 105 -8.57 -4.45 5.49
CA ASP A 105 -9.11 -5.07 4.29
C ASP A 105 -8.88 -4.17 3.06
N PRO A 106 -8.24 -4.65 1.97
CA PRO A 106 -7.93 -3.84 0.78
C PRO A 106 -9.14 -3.12 0.16
N LYS A 107 -10.36 -3.63 0.38
CA LYS A 107 -11.61 -2.99 -0.09
C LYS A 107 -11.78 -1.54 0.37
N TRP A 108 -11.14 -1.15 1.47
CA TRP A 108 -11.25 0.21 2.01
C TRP A 108 -10.40 1.23 1.24
N GLY A 109 -9.39 0.78 0.49
CA GLY A 109 -8.47 1.57 -0.33
C GLY A 109 -7.52 2.48 0.45
N VAL A 110 -8.00 3.16 1.48
CA VAL A 110 -7.25 4.09 2.33
C VAL A 110 -7.72 3.97 3.78
N ILE A 111 -6.76 4.03 4.70
CA ILE A 111 -6.97 3.94 6.15
C ILE A 111 -6.09 4.97 6.86
N ALA A 112 -6.45 5.30 8.10
CA ALA A 112 -5.56 6.09 8.94
C ALA A 112 -4.44 5.20 9.48
N LEU A 113 -3.23 5.74 9.53
CA LEU A 113 -2.04 5.05 10.00
C LEU A 113 -1.46 5.76 11.23
N SER A 114 -0.76 5.00 12.05
CA SER A 114 0.26 5.52 12.96
C SER A 114 1.57 4.85 12.62
N TRP A 115 2.66 5.60 12.62
CA TRP A 115 3.96 5.08 12.24
C TRP A 115 5.08 5.71 13.07
N ARG A 116 6.24 5.04 13.08
CA ARG A 116 7.50 5.57 13.62
C ARG A 116 8.67 5.01 12.83
N ASP A 117 9.77 5.75 12.79
CA ASP A 117 11.03 5.24 12.24
C ASP A 117 11.61 4.16 13.15
N VAL A 118 12.13 3.09 12.54
CA VAL A 118 12.77 1.97 13.24
C VAL A 118 13.95 1.45 12.41
N PRO A 119 14.93 0.79 13.04
CA PRO A 119 15.91 0.00 12.30
C PRO A 119 15.21 -1.09 11.46
N CYS A 120 15.71 -1.39 10.27
CA CYS A 120 15.06 -2.38 9.39
C CYS A 120 15.02 -3.81 9.96
N TRP A 121 15.88 -4.14 10.92
CA TRP A 121 15.85 -5.40 11.65
C TRP A 121 14.86 -5.42 12.83
N HIS A 122 14.17 -4.32 13.09
CA HIS A 122 13.19 -4.20 14.17
C HIS A 122 12.08 -5.23 14.01
N LYS A 123 11.68 -5.84 15.15
CA LYS A 123 10.55 -6.75 15.23
C LYS A 123 9.46 -6.10 16.09
N PRO A 124 8.25 -5.89 15.55
CA PRO A 124 7.12 -5.43 16.33
C PRO A 124 6.84 -6.29 17.55
N ASN A 125 6.40 -5.66 18.64
CA ASN A 125 5.89 -6.37 19.83
C ASN A 125 4.76 -7.33 19.45
N LYS A 126 3.89 -6.91 18.53
CA LYS A 126 2.85 -7.74 17.92
C LYS A 126 2.87 -7.54 16.40
N ARG A 127 3.40 -8.54 15.69
CA ARG A 127 3.46 -8.50 14.23
C ARG A 127 2.08 -8.70 13.61
N ALA A 128 1.68 -7.79 12.73
CA ALA A 128 0.49 -7.91 11.89
C ALA A 128 0.65 -9.10 10.93
N LYS A 129 -0.38 -9.94 10.85
CA LYS A 129 -0.40 -11.15 10.04
C LYS A 129 -1.46 -11.00 8.97
N ASN A 130 -1.21 -11.57 7.80
CA ASN A 130 -2.23 -11.65 6.75
C ASN A 130 -3.39 -12.55 7.25
N LYS A 131 -4.62 -12.01 7.32
CA LYS A 131 -5.81 -12.75 7.75
C LYS A 131 -6.26 -13.82 6.76
N TYR A 132 -5.86 -13.71 5.49
CA TYR A 132 -6.29 -14.57 4.39
C TYR A 132 -5.50 -15.89 4.28
N GLY A 133 -4.59 -16.18 5.23
CA GLY A 133 -3.93 -17.49 5.38
C GLY A 133 -2.71 -17.67 4.48
N GLN A 134 -1.53 -17.69 5.12
CA GLN A 134 -0.15 -17.80 4.59
C GLN A 134 0.22 -16.85 3.44
N ARG A 135 1.54 -16.60 3.27
CA ARG A 135 2.17 -15.76 2.23
C ARG A 135 1.33 -15.79 0.97
N SER A 136 0.62 -14.71 0.66
CA SER A 136 0.04 -14.54 -0.67
C SER A 136 1.21 -14.78 -1.65
N SER A 137 0.97 -15.53 -2.71
CA SER A 137 1.88 -15.62 -3.82
C SER A 137 1.45 -14.52 -4.81
N ALA A 138 2.35 -13.89 -5.55
CA ALA A 138 2.01 -12.98 -6.66
C ALA A 138 0.96 -13.59 -7.60
N GLU A 139 0.89 -14.93 -7.63
CA GLU A 139 -0.20 -15.74 -8.14
C GLU A 139 -1.13 -16.21 -6.99
N ARG A 140 -2.17 -15.46 -6.67
CA ARG A 140 -3.40 -16.08 -6.16
C ARG A 140 -4.60 -15.57 -6.94
N SER A 141 -5.38 -16.54 -7.42
CA SER A 141 -6.76 -16.37 -7.83
C SER A 141 -7.54 -15.60 -6.77
N ALA A 142 -8.56 -14.87 -7.23
CA ALA A 142 -9.42 -14.03 -6.39
C ALA A 142 -9.83 -14.73 -5.07
N PRO A 143 -9.82 -14.02 -3.93
CA PRO A 143 -10.20 -14.59 -2.64
C PRO A 143 -11.57 -15.26 -2.68
N ARG A 144 -11.80 -16.27 -1.83
CA ARG A 144 -13.11 -16.95 -1.73
C ARG A 144 -14.20 -15.93 -1.37
N GLY A 145 -15.21 -15.79 -2.22
CA GLY A 145 -16.29 -14.79 -2.06
C GLY A 145 -16.00 -13.42 -2.67
N TRP A 146 -14.85 -13.24 -3.32
CA TRP A 146 -14.54 -12.05 -4.11
C TRP A 146 -15.44 -12.00 -5.35
N LYS A 147 -16.06 -10.84 -5.59
CA LYS A 147 -16.78 -10.54 -6.83
C LYS A 147 -16.05 -9.43 -7.55
N ALA A 148 -15.94 -9.54 -8.87
CA ALA A 148 -15.33 -8.50 -9.71
C ALA A 148 -15.99 -7.12 -9.54
N ALA A 149 -17.27 -7.07 -9.15
CA ALA A 149 -17.98 -5.83 -8.84
C ALA A 149 -17.45 -5.10 -7.58
N PHE A 150 -16.71 -5.79 -6.70
CA PHE A 150 -16.05 -5.20 -5.54
C PHE A 150 -14.62 -4.75 -5.83
N ASP A 151 -14.12 -5.02 -7.05
CA ASP A 151 -12.80 -4.63 -7.50
C ASP A 151 -12.87 -3.36 -8.33
N LEU A 152 -12.54 -2.24 -7.69
CA LEU A 152 -12.49 -0.91 -8.32
C LEU A 152 -11.09 -0.58 -8.87
N ARG A 153 -10.18 -1.56 -8.97
CA ARG A 153 -8.87 -1.37 -9.61
C ARG A 153 -9.05 -1.17 -11.12
N PRO A 154 -8.43 -0.16 -11.75
CA PRO A 154 -8.53 0.05 -13.18
C PRO A 154 -7.72 -1.03 -13.94
N PHE A 155 -8.36 -2.10 -14.40
CA PHE A 155 -7.75 -3.05 -15.33
C PHE A 155 -8.48 -3.03 -16.68
N LYS A 156 -7.75 -2.67 -17.75
CA LYS A 156 -8.16 -3.03 -19.12
C LYS A 156 -8.09 -4.54 -19.24
N LYS A 157 -9.23 -5.18 -19.56
CA LYS A 157 -9.28 -6.58 -19.97
C LYS A 157 -8.37 -6.76 -21.19
N VAL A 158 -7.25 -7.47 -21.03
CA VAL A 158 -6.56 -8.05 -22.18
C VAL A 158 -7.22 -9.39 -22.42
N GLN A 159 -7.89 -9.53 -23.56
CA GLN A 159 -8.53 -10.78 -23.96
C GLN A 159 -7.46 -11.82 -24.31
N GLY A 160 -7.66 -13.03 -23.81
CA GLY A 160 -7.13 -14.25 -24.42
C GLY A 160 -5.66 -14.57 -24.11
N GLU A 161 -5.36 -14.95 -22.86
CA GLU A 161 -4.27 -15.86 -22.55
C GLU A 161 -4.52 -16.48 -21.17
N ASN A 162 -4.73 -17.79 -21.11
CA ASN A 162 -4.94 -18.59 -19.90
C ASN A 162 -3.64 -18.74 -19.07
N THR A 163 -3.05 -17.61 -18.70
CA THR A 163 -2.03 -17.53 -17.66
C THR A 163 -2.40 -16.38 -16.74
N TYR A 164 -2.78 -16.70 -15.50
CA TYR A 164 -3.06 -15.73 -14.42
C TYR A 164 -1.80 -15.09 -13.84
N GLY A 165 -0.78 -14.97 -14.68
CA GLY A 165 0.34 -14.06 -14.53
C GLY A 165 0.70 -13.65 -15.94
N ARG A 166 0.59 -12.37 -16.27
CA ARG A 166 1.51 -11.75 -17.25
C ARG A 166 1.39 -10.23 -17.36
N LYS A 167 2.60 -9.64 -17.34
CA LYS A 167 3.04 -8.32 -17.84
C LYS A 167 2.68 -7.08 -17.01
N LEU A 168 3.47 -6.83 -15.96
CA LEU A 168 3.92 -5.46 -15.69
C LEU A 168 5.14 -5.21 -16.58
N ARG A 169 4.97 -4.35 -17.58
CA ARG A 169 6.01 -4.03 -18.55
C ARG A 169 7.18 -3.35 -17.84
N GLY A 170 8.33 -4.01 -17.81
CA GLY A 170 9.60 -3.30 -17.84
C GLY A 170 9.81 -2.74 -19.24
N ALA A 171 10.08 -1.44 -19.33
CA ALA A 171 10.84 -0.88 -20.43
C ALA A 171 11.99 -0.11 -19.79
N LEU A 172 13.14 -0.77 -19.71
CA LEU A 172 14.41 -0.08 -19.80
C LEU A 172 14.42 0.61 -21.17
N SER A 173 14.69 1.91 -21.18
CA SER A 173 15.37 2.54 -22.30
C SER A 173 16.27 3.62 -21.72
N ALA A 174 17.48 3.69 -22.26
CA ALA A 174 18.59 4.53 -21.83
C ALA A 174 18.24 6.01 -21.65
#